data_AF-A0A6N7M9K4-F1
#
_entry.id   AF-A0A6N7M9K4-F1
#
_cell.length_a   1.000
_cell.length_b   1.000
_cell.length_c   1.000
_cell.angle_alpha   90.00
_cell.angle_beta   90.00
_cell.angle_gamma   90.00
#
_symmetry.space_group_name_H-M   'P 1'
#
loop_
_entity.id
_entity.type
_entity.pdbx_description
1 polymer ?
#
loop_
_entity_poly.entity_id
_entity_poly.type
_entity_poly.pdbx_seq_one_letter_code
_entity_poly.pdbx_strand_id
1 'polypeptide(L)'
;MQTRLSYYSTVLMLVFLAALFHTACSKTEPVASTFYLNNISGDDTNDGLSPETAWKSLERASRDKYTEGEKLLLCKGCTFYGKLHLKVEGTKEKPVIISSYDPGNGDKSLPIIDAKGYIAAIQVENGRNFLLSTDFHV
;
A
#
# COMPACT_ATOMS: atom_id res chain seq x y z
N MET A 1 48.00 -41.70 -23.90
CA MET A 1 47.18 -40.77 -24.71
C MET A 1 45.74 -40.62 -24.17
N GLN A 2 45.16 -41.60 -23.47
CA GLN A 2 43.78 -41.55 -22.93
C GLN A 2 43.56 -40.63 -21.72
N THR A 3 44.61 -40.28 -20.96
CA THR A 3 44.48 -39.51 -19.71
C THR A 3 44.19 -38.02 -19.90
N ARG A 4 44.50 -37.45 -21.08
CA ARG A 4 44.16 -36.05 -21.38
C ARG A 4 42.71 -35.88 -21.79
N LEU A 5 42.11 -36.86 -22.47
CA LEU A 5 40.73 -36.82 -22.94
C LEU A 5 39.71 -36.95 -21.79
N SER A 6 39.99 -37.76 -20.77
CA SER A 6 39.16 -37.88 -19.56
C SER A 6 39.24 -36.64 -18.66
N TYR A 7 40.40 -35.97 -18.61
CA TYR A 7 40.58 -34.71 -17.88
C TYR A 7 39.78 -33.57 -18.54
N TYR A 8 39.82 -33.45 -19.87
CA TYR A 8 38.99 -32.46 -20.58
C TYR A 8 37.50 -32.70 -20.34
N SER A 9 37.03 -33.95 -20.40
CA SER A 9 35.62 -34.29 -20.16
C SER A 9 35.15 -33.95 -18.73
N THR A 10 35.97 -34.27 -17.72
CA THR A 10 35.65 -33.98 -16.31
C THR A 10 35.73 -32.48 -15.98
N VAL A 11 36.71 -31.75 -16.53
CA VAL A 11 36.80 -30.28 -16.38
C VAL A 11 35.65 -29.59 -17.11
N LEU A 12 35.24 -30.06 -18.30
CA LEU A 12 34.11 -29.51 -19.04
C LEU A 12 32.77 -29.71 -18.30
N MET A 13 32.61 -30.85 -17.63
CA MET A 13 31.41 -31.18 -16.83
C MET A 13 31.31 -30.34 -15.55
N LEU A 14 32.44 -29.97 -14.92
CA LEU A 14 32.49 -29.10 -13.74
C LEU A 14 32.20 -27.62 -14.07
N VAL A 15 32.60 -27.13 -15.25
CA VAL A 15 32.28 -25.76 -15.72
C VAL A 15 30.79 -25.62 -16.04
N PHE A 16 30.15 -26.68 -16.55
CA PHE A 16 28.70 -26.71 -16.80
C PHE A 16 27.86 -26.72 -15.50
N LEU A 17 28.34 -27.35 -14.43
CA LEU A 17 27.69 -27.35 -13.11
C LEU A 17 27.83 -26.01 -12.37
N ALA A 18 28.90 -25.26 -12.60
CA ALA A 18 29.09 -23.91 -12.04
C ALA A 18 28.24 -22.84 -12.76
N ALA A 19 27.85 -23.06 -14.02
CA ALA A 19 27.00 -22.15 -14.79
C ALA A 19 25.50 -22.23 -14.43
N LEU A 20 25.10 -23.17 -13.57
CA LEU A 20 23.74 -23.28 -13.00
C LEU A 20 23.57 -22.48 -11.70
N PHE A 21 24.56 -21.67 -11.31
CA PHE A 21 24.43 -20.73 -10.19
C PHE A 21 23.60 -19.50 -10.59
N HIS A 22 22.31 -19.60 -10.27
CA HIS A 22 21.44 -18.51 -9.85
C HIS A 22 21.47 -17.26 -10.73
N THR A 23 20.73 -17.29 -11.83
CA THR A 23 19.98 -16.09 -12.22
C THR A 23 18.84 -15.95 -11.22
N ALA A 24 19.14 -15.31 -10.08
CA ALA A 24 18.09 -14.80 -9.22
C ALA A 24 17.32 -13.77 -10.04
N CYS A 25 16.15 -14.17 -10.53
CA CYS A 25 15.19 -13.23 -11.10
C CYS A 25 14.73 -12.35 -9.94
N SER A 26 15.38 -11.20 -9.74
CA SER A 26 14.83 -10.17 -8.88
C SER A 26 13.51 -9.74 -9.49
N LYS A 27 12.41 -10.22 -8.92
CA LYS A 27 11.09 -9.64 -9.15
C LYS A 27 11.15 -8.22 -8.62
N THR A 28 11.30 -7.24 -9.50
CA THR A 28 11.05 -5.84 -9.15
C THR A 28 9.56 -5.71 -8.90
N GLU A 29 9.17 -5.85 -7.65
CA GLU A 29 7.78 -5.60 -7.28
C GLU A 29 7.52 -4.09 -7.38
N PRO A 30 6.38 -3.68 -7.93
CA PRO A 30 6.03 -2.27 -7.99
C PRO A 30 6.02 -1.68 -6.58
N VAL A 31 6.49 -0.43 -6.45
CA VAL A 31 6.43 0.31 -5.19
C VAL A 31 4.95 0.49 -4.84
N ALA A 32 4.57 0.06 -3.63
CA ALA A 32 3.20 0.19 -3.16
C ALA A 32 2.82 1.67 -2.99
N SER A 33 1.67 2.05 -3.54
CA SER A 33 1.16 3.42 -3.52
C SER A 33 0.72 3.86 -2.12
N THR A 34 0.85 5.16 -1.84
CA THR A 34 0.26 5.82 -0.67
C THR A 34 -0.73 6.86 -1.17
N PHE A 35 -1.97 6.74 -0.72
CA PHE A 35 -3.06 7.64 -1.08
C PHE A 35 -3.37 8.60 0.06
N TYR A 36 -3.67 9.85 -0.26
CA TYR A 36 -3.86 10.92 0.71
C TYR A 36 -5.27 11.52 0.60
N LEU A 37 -5.90 11.75 1.75
CA LEU A 37 -7.17 12.45 1.87
C LEU A 37 -6.99 13.76 2.62
N ASN A 38 -7.50 14.84 2.03
CA ASN A 38 -7.59 16.15 2.64
C ASN A 38 -8.90 16.86 2.32
N ASN A 39 -9.82 16.94 3.29
CA ASN A 39 -11.12 17.59 3.10
C ASN A 39 -11.03 19.11 2.93
N ILE A 40 -9.93 19.74 3.36
CA ILE A 40 -9.72 21.19 3.31
C ILE A 40 -9.11 21.60 1.97
N SER A 41 -7.98 20.99 1.57
CA SER A 41 -7.22 21.38 0.38
C SER A 41 -7.29 20.41 -0.80
N GLY A 42 -7.86 19.21 -0.60
CA GLY A 42 -7.93 18.18 -1.63
C GLY A 42 -9.01 18.43 -2.68
N ASP A 43 -8.90 17.67 -3.77
CA ASP A 43 -9.87 17.62 -4.88
C ASP A 43 -10.03 16.16 -5.33
N ASP A 44 -11.27 15.72 -5.56
CA ASP A 44 -11.56 14.35 -5.98
C ASP A 44 -11.18 14.06 -7.44
N THR A 45 -10.82 15.09 -8.21
CA THR A 45 -10.20 14.92 -9.53
C THR A 45 -8.70 14.63 -9.49
N ASN A 46 -8.07 14.77 -8.32
CA ASN A 46 -6.63 14.52 -8.18
C ASN A 46 -6.29 13.01 -8.24
N ASP A 47 -5.01 12.71 -8.43
CA ASP A 47 -4.51 11.32 -8.42
C ASP A 47 -4.43 10.71 -7.02
N GLY A 48 -4.40 11.54 -5.97
CA GLY A 48 -4.33 11.10 -4.57
C GLY A 48 -2.93 10.65 -4.13
N LEU A 49 -1.89 10.77 -4.96
CA LEU A 49 -0.58 10.14 -4.74
C LEU A 49 0.41 11.01 -3.93
N SER A 50 0.04 12.25 -3.61
CA SER A 50 0.80 13.10 -2.70
C SER A 50 -0.12 13.91 -1.77
N PRO A 51 0.40 14.46 -0.66
CA PRO A 51 -0.35 15.40 0.18
C PRO A 51 -0.92 16.60 -0.58
N GLU A 52 -0.22 17.10 -1.60
CA GLU A 52 -0.59 18.24 -2.43
C GLU A 52 -1.67 17.90 -3.45
N THR A 53 -1.70 16.64 -3.93
CA THR A 53 -2.71 16.11 -4.84
C THR A 53 -3.67 15.16 -4.13
N ALA A 54 -3.94 15.39 -2.84
CA ALA A 54 -4.84 14.57 -2.06
C ALA A 54 -6.28 14.58 -2.61
N TRP A 55 -7.00 13.48 -2.42
CA TRP A 55 -8.46 13.44 -2.62
C TRP A 55 -9.19 14.20 -1.53
N LYS A 56 -10.40 14.64 -1.81
CA LYS A 56 -11.18 15.43 -0.85
C LYS A 56 -12.07 14.57 0.04
N SER A 57 -12.71 13.56 -0.53
CA SER A 57 -13.87 12.90 0.08
C SER A 57 -13.67 11.43 0.40
N LEU A 58 -14.42 10.93 1.39
CA LEU A 58 -14.49 9.49 1.69
C LEU A 58 -15.15 8.73 0.54
N GLU A 59 -16.10 9.36 -0.15
CA GLU A 59 -16.78 8.82 -1.31
C GLU A 59 -15.80 8.51 -2.44
N ARG A 60 -14.81 9.39 -2.68
CA ARG A 60 -13.76 9.16 -3.68
C ARG A 60 -12.83 8.02 -3.27
N ALA A 61 -12.38 8.01 -2.01
CA ALA A 61 -11.53 6.95 -1.47
C ALA A 61 -12.23 5.57 -1.50
N SER A 62 -13.53 5.55 -1.29
CA SER A 62 -14.34 4.32 -1.28
C SER A 62 -14.50 3.65 -2.66
N ARG A 63 -14.10 4.31 -3.74
CA ARG A 63 -14.19 3.76 -5.10
C ARG A 63 -13.10 2.73 -5.37
N ASP A 64 -11.91 2.95 -4.81
CA ASP A 64 -10.72 2.18 -5.16
C ASP A 64 -10.63 0.90 -4.34
N LYS A 65 -9.77 0.00 -4.83
CA LYS A 65 -9.40 -1.23 -4.13
C LYS A 65 -7.94 -1.10 -3.75
N TYR A 66 -7.65 -1.30 -2.47
CA TYR A 66 -6.30 -1.23 -1.93
C TYR A 66 -5.71 -2.63 -1.83
N THR A 67 -4.46 -2.76 -2.25
CA THR A 67 -3.74 -4.01 -2.43
C THR A 67 -2.44 -4.01 -1.63
N GLU A 68 -1.68 -5.09 -1.73
CA GLU A 68 -0.55 -5.43 -0.88
C GLU A 68 0.44 -4.26 -0.66
N GLY A 69 0.53 -3.80 0.59
CA GLY A 69 1.45 -2.75 1.02
C GLY A 69 0.96 -1.32 0.78
N GLU A 70 -0.18 -1.13 0.12
CA GLU A 70 -0.74 0.20 -0.13
C GLU A 70 -1.27 0.86 1.15
N LYS A 71 -1.34 2.19 1.12
CA LYS A 71 -1.76 2.98 2.27
C LYS A 71 -2.84 3.99 1.90
N LEU A 72 -3.76 4.24 2.82
CA LEU A 72 -4.73 5.33 2.78
C LEU A 72 -4.53 6.21 4.01
N LEU A 73 -4.15 7.47 3.80
CA LEU A 73 -3.78 8.40 4.86
C LEU A 73 -4.74 9.59 4.92
N LEU A 74 -5.38 9.79 6.08
CA LEU A 74 -6.27 10.90 6.34
C LEU A 74 -5.51 12.05 7.01
N CYS A 75 -5.69 13.30 6.57
CA CYS A 75 -4.99 14.43 7.19
C CYS A 75 -5.43 14.65 8.64
N LYS A 76 -4.45 14.97 9.50
CA LYS A 76 -4.70 15.52 10.83
C LYS A 76 -5.38 16.89 10.74
N GLY A 77 -6.21 17.21 11.73
CA GLY A 77 -7.04 18.42 11.78
C GLY A 77 -8.28 18.37 10.88
N CYS A 78 -8.51 17.25 10.19
CA CYS A 78 -9.58 17.13 9.20
C CYS A 78 -10.80 16.39 9.76
N THR A 79 -11.99 16.84 9.36
CA THR A 79 -13.27 16.16 9.64
C THR A 79 -13.92 15.75 8.34
N PHE A 80 -14.03 14.44 8.14
CA PHE A 80 -14.67 13.84 6.99
C PHE A 80 -16.07 13.39 7.35
N TYR A 81 -17.07 13.87 6.62
CA TYR A 81 -18.46 13.44 6.82
C TYR A 81 -18.76 12.22 5.96
N GLY A 82 -19.56 11.29 6.47
CA GLY A 82 -20.02 10.14 5.72
C GLY A 82 -19.46 8.81 6.24
N LYS A 83 -19.29 7.85 5.33
CA LYS A 83 -18.70 6.55 5.64
C LYS A 83 -17.54 6.24 4.71
N LEU A 84 -16.52 5.58 5.24
CA LEU A 84 -15.43 5.01 4.47
C LEU A 84 -15.73 3.54 4.18
N HIS A 85 -15.93 3.22 2.90
CA HIS A 85 -16.12 1.84 2.45
C HIS A 85 -14.82 1.30 1.85
N LEU A 86 -14.29 0.23 2.43
CA LEU A 86 -12.96 -0.29 2.15
C LEU A 86 -13.02 -1.67 1.49
N LYS A 87 -12.36 -1.78 0.33
CA LYS A 87 -12.05 -3.03 -0.36
C LYS A 87 -10.53 -3.24 -0.27
N VAL A 88 -10.10 -4.14 0.60
CA VAL A 88 -8.68 -4.30 0.98
C VAL A 88 -8.20 -5.72 0.81
N GLU A 89 -7.14 -5.92 0.03
CA GLU A 89 -6.54 -7.23 -0.24
C GLU A 89 -5.04 -7.22 0.02
N GLY A 90 -4.67 -7.17 1.29
CA GLY A 90 -3.27 -7.29 1.71
C GLY A 90 -2.80 -8.74 1.87
N THR A 91 -1.51 -8.87 2.16
CA THR A 91 -0.87 -10.10 2.64
C THR A 91 -0.35 -9.89 4.07
N LYS A 92 0.03 -10.98 4.73
CA LYS A 92 0.60 -10.91 6.09
C LYS A 92 1.90 -10.10 6.09
N GLU A 93 2.67 -10.21 5.02
CA GLU A 93 3.95 -9.53 4.82
C GLU A 93 3.78 -8.07 4.37
N LYS A 94 2.71 -7.79 3.63
CA LYS A 94 2.39 -6.46 3.08
C LYS A 94 0.91 -6.13 3.30
N PRO A 95 0.53 -5.75 4.54
CA PRO A 95 -0.86 -5.39 4.82
C PRO A 95 -1.22 -4.06 4.14
N VAL A 96 -2.51 -3.85 3.88
CA VAL A 96 -3.03 -2.52 3.56
C VAL A 96 -3.09 -1.69 4.84
N ILE A 97 -2.64 -0.43 4.83
CA ILE A 97 -2.63 0.42 6.03
C ILE A 97 -3.59 1.59 5.87
N ILE A 98 -4.46 1.80 6.85
CA ILE A 98 -5.30 3.00 6.97
C ILE A 98 -4.85 3.74 8.23
N SER A 99 -4.42 4.99 8.07
CA SER A 99 -3.81 5.78 9.14
C SER A 99 -4.02 7.28 8.90
N SER A 100 -3.39 8.11 9.74
CA SER A 100 -3.30 9.55 9.55
C SER A 100 -1.97 10.01 8.95
N TYR A 101 -1.93 11.25 8.45
CA TYR A 101 -0.69 11.97 8.16
C TYR A 101 -0.76 13.43 8.62
N ASP A 102 0.41 14.04 8.78
CA ASP A 102 0.55 15.46 9.12
C ASP A 102 0.59 16.30 7.85
N PRO A 103 -0.42 17.15 7.57
CA PRO A 103 -0.44 17.97 6.36
C PRO A 103 0.45 19.23 6.48
N GLY A 104 1.15 19.44 7.59
CA GLY A 104 2.04 20.59 7.78
C GLY A 104 1.32 21.91 8.08
N ASN A 105 0.02 21.88 8.40
CA ASN A 105 -0.77 23.06 8.76
C ASN A 105 -0.65 23.49 10.23
N GLY A 106 0.09 22.72 11.06
CA GLY A 106 0.28 22.97 12.48
C GLY A 106 -0.77 22.35 13.41
N ASP A 107 -1.91 21.91 12.88
CA ASP A 107 -2.92 21.18 13.65
C ASP A 107 -2.52 19.69 13.78
N LYS A 108 -2.48 19.20 15.01
CA LYS A 108 -2.12 17.81 15.34
C LYS A 108 -3.30 16.96 15.78
N SER A 109 -4.51 17.53 15.76
CA SER A 109 -5.74 16.83 16.10
C SER A 109 -5.90 15.61 15.19
N LEU A 110 -6.38 14.49 15.76
CA LEU A 110 -6.59 13.29 14.96
C LEU A 110 -7.67 13.54 13.88
N PRO A 111 -7.59 12.90 12.71
CA PRO A 111 -8.69 12.93 11.74
C PRO A 111 -9.97 12.40 12.38
N ILE A 112 -11.11 12.97 12.00
CA ILE A 112 -12.43 12.53 12.45
C ILE A 112 -13.22 12.04 11.23
N ILE A 113 -13.80 10.84 11.31
CA ILE A 113 -14.85 10.38 10.40
C ILE A 113 -16.19 10.57 11.12
N ASP A 114 -16.91 11.65 10.82
CA ASP A 114 -18.26 11.88 11.33
C ASP A 114 -19.27 11.10 10.50
N ALA A 115 -19.62 9.92 11.02
CA ALA A 115 -20.54 8.98 10.38
C ALA A 115 -21.99 9.14 10.84
N LYS A 116 -22.40 10.33 11.31
CA LYS A 116 -23.77 10.58 11.72
C LYS A 116 -24.77 10.20 10.61
N GLY A 117 -25.69 9.30 10.93
CA GLY A 117 -26.71 8.79 10.00
C GLY A 117 -26.30 7.53 9.23
N TYR A 118 -25.08 7.01 9.46
CA TYR A 118 -24.63 5.73 8.90
C TYR A 118 -24.58 4.65 9.98
N ILE A 119 -24.78 3.40 9.57
CA ILE A 119 -24.71 2.22 10.46
C ILE A 119 -23.29 1.94 10.96
N ALA A 120 -22.28 2.46 10.26
CA ALA A 120 -20.86 2.33 10.59
C ALA A 120 -20.08 3.46 9.91
N ALA A 121 -19.05 3.97 10.59
CA ALA A 121 -18.10 4.92 10.02
C ALA A 121 -17.17 4.28 9.00
N ILE A 122 -16.72 3.06 9.30
CA ILE A 122 -15.84 2.26 8.45
C ILE A 122 -16.53 0.94 8.15
N GLN A 123 -16.74 0.66 6.88
CA GLN A 123 -17.30 -0.60 6.38
C GLN A 123 -16.23 -1.30 5.55
N VAL A 124 -15.82 -2.50 5.95
CA VAL A 124 -14.87 -3.31 5.17
C VAL A 124 -15.63 -4.42 4.45
N GLU A 125 -15.49 -4.51 3.13
CA GLU A 125 -16.11 -5.56 2.32
C GLU A 125 -15.04 -6.59 1.90
N ASN A 126 -15.24 -7.84 2.32
CA ASN A 126 -14.39 -8.99 1.98
C ASN A 126 -12.88 -8.75 2.20
N GLY A 127 -12.54 -7.92 3.19
CA GLY A 127 -11.17 -7.45 3.41
C GLY A 127 -10.26 -8.49 4.07
N ARG A 128 -8.98 -8.50 3.70
CA ARG A 128 -7.95 -9.35 4.31
C ARG A 128 -6.64 -8.60 4.55
N ASN A 129 -5.95 -8.96 5.63
CA ASN A 129 -4.65 -8.42 6.05
C ASN A 129 -4.55 -6.90 5.89
N PHE A 130 -5.31 -6.18 6.69
CA PHE A 130 -5.26 -4.73 6.76
C PHE A 130 -5.04 -4.29 8.20
N LEU A 131 -4.47 -3.09 8.36
CA LEU A 131 -4.25 -2.45 9.64
C LEU A 131 -5.02 -1.13 9.66
N LEU A 132 -5.93 -0.99 10.61
CA LEU A 132 -6.53 0.27 10.99
C LEU A 132 -5.72 0.81 12.17
N SER A 133 -5.03 1.92 11.95
CA SER A 133 -4.29 2.60 13.02
C SER A 133 -5.27 3.24 14.02
N THR A 134 -4.80 3.46 15.25
CA THR A 134 -5.58 4.13 16.31
C THR A 134 -5.42 5.66 16.28
N ASP A 135 -4.86 6.20 15.20
CA ASP A 135 -4.52 7.61 15.04
C ASP A 135 -5.61 8.42 14.32
N PHE A 136 -6.86 7.96 14.35
CA PHE A 136 -8.06 8.68 13.93
C PHE A 136 -9.26 8.32 14.80
N HIS A 137 -10.25 9.22 14.83
CA HIS A 137 -11.51 9.03 15.52
C HIS A 137 -12.64 8.74 14.52
N VAL A 138 -13.60 7.93 14.97
CA VAL A 138 -14.83 7.55 14.27
C VAL A 138 -16.04 7.84 15.13
#